data_AF-A0A081CJU5-F1
#
_entry.id   AF-A0A081CJU5-F1
#
_cell.length_a   1.000
_cell.length_b   1.000
_cell.length_c   1.000
_cell.angle_alpha   90.00
_cell.angle_beta   90.00
_cell.angle_gamma   90.00
#
_symmetry.space_group_name_H-M   'P 1'
#
loop_
_entity.id
_entity.type
_entity.pdbx_description
1 polymer ?
#
loop_
_entity_poly.entity_id
_entity_poly.type
_entity_poly.pdbx_seq_one_letter_code
_entity_poly.pdbx_strand_id
1 'polypeptide(L)'
;MTAIFRRPSSSAHPRRGSYGMSSSTTTAAAAAAADGEVCVDCAPTPTATATEQPVASAAEDPLDAQTFIPPLTLSPLHLPTPLVTIEFGLRANWMQQELLSTFAPTSDSAGIGGVLLVPNARTEAAGRFRVYLIHQGAQRLIVDRKVNGGFPDVKVVKQKIRDAISPSRDLGHSDKPKE
;
A
#
# COMPACT_ATOMS: atom_id res chain seq x y z
N MET A 1 50.62 -1.74 18.49
CA MET A 1 50.46 -0.31 18.86
C MET A 1 49.00 0.05 18.70
N THR A 2 48.27 -0.01 19.82
CA THR A 2 46.81 0.08 19.88
C THR A 2 46.42 1.51 20.24
N ALA A 3 45.78 2.24 19.33
CA ALA A 3 45.28 3.59 19.60
C ALA A 3 43.78 3.52 19.94
N ILE A 4 43.48 3.55 21.24
CA ILE A 4 42.15 3.63 21.82
C ILE A 4 41.72 5.11 21.78
N PHE A 5 40.80 5.47 20.90
CA PHE A 5 40.20 6.80 20.89
C PHE A 5 38.96 6.81 21.80
N ARG A 6 39.14 7.34 23.02
CA ARG A 6 38.04 7.59 23.98
C ARG A 6 37.20 8.78 23.52
N ARG A 7 35.89 8.58 23.35
CA ARG A 7 34.89 9.64 23.23
C ARG A 7 34.62 10.27 24.61
N PRO A 8 34.52 11.61 24.73
CA PRO A 8 33.92 12.21 25.92
C PRO A 8 32.39 12.16 25.85
N SER A 9 31.81 11.67 26.94
CA SER A 9 30.40 11.74 27.32
C SER A 9 30.04 13.19 27.68
N SER A 10 28.92 13.70 27.17
CA SER A 10 28.29 14.91 27.71
C SER A 10 26.79 14.71 27.81
N SER A 11 26.35 14.36 29.01
CA SER A 11 24.98 14.43 29.49
C SER A 11 24.59 15.88 29.75
N ALA A 12 23.51 16.35 29.14
CA ALA A 12 22.78 17.54 29.61
C ALA A 12 21.30 17.46 29.20
N HIS A 13 20.47 17.00 30.13
CA HIS A 13 19.08 17.49 30.28
C HIS A 13 19.16 18.70 31.22
N PRO A 14 18.33 19.75 31.05
CA PRO A 14 17.06 19.70 31.77
C PRO A 14 15.89 20.57 31.22
N ARG A 15 14.73 20.32 31.87
CA ARG A 15 13.57 21.20 32.14
C ARG A 15 12.40 21.24 31.15
N ARG A 16 11.38 20.48 31.55
CA ARG A 16 9.96 20.85 31.70
C ARG A 16 9.61 22.29 31.30
N GLY A 17 8.77 22.41 30.28
CA GLY A 17 7.89 23.55 30.05
C GLY A 17 6.45 23.07 30.04
N SER A 18 5.69 23.43 31.07
CA SER A 18 4.26 23.24 31.20
C SER A 18 3.50 24.39 30.53
N TYR A 19 2.66 24.09 29.55
CA TYR A 19 1.56 24.92 29.07
C TYR A 19 0.55 23.92 28.50
N GLY A 20 -0.73 23.88 28.83
CA GLY A 20 -1.65 24.80 29.47
C GLY A 20 -3.00 24.36 28.91
N MET A 21 -3.74 23.54 29.66
CA MET A 21 -5.08 23.13 29.27
C MET A 21 -5.96 24.37 29.20
N SER A 22 -6.61 24.61 28.07
CA SER A 22 -7.73 25.52 27.98
C SER A 22 -8.79 24.85 27.12
N SER A 23 -9.72 24.24 27.84
CA SER A 23 -10.99 23.73 27.34
C SER A 23 -11.85 24.90 26.89
N SER A 24 -12.34 24.85 25.65
CA SER A 24 -13.40 25.73 25.18
C SER A 24 -14.52 24.87 24.62
N THR A 25 -15.48 24.57 25.49
CA THR A 25 -16.83 24.14 25.15
C THR A 25 -17.57 25.31 24.51
N THR A 26 -18.13 25.11 23.32
CA THR A 26 -19.23 25.93 22.77
C THR A 26 -20.06 25.00 21.87
N THR A 27 -21.08 24.36 22.44
CA THR A 27 -22.52 24.70 22.29
C THR A 27 -23.02 24.53 20.86
N ALA A 28 -23.74 23.43 20.65
CA ALA A 28 -24.64 23.20 19.53
C ALA A 28 -25.84 24.17 19.61
N ALA A 29 -26.25 24.74 18.48
CA ALA A 29 -27.51 25.45 18.34
C ALA A 29 -28.21 25.04 17.04
N ALA A 30 -29.52 24.91 17.18
CA ALA A 30 -30.49 24.26 16.32
C ALA A 30 -30.75 24.98 14.98
N ALA A 31 -31.39 24.20 14.11
CA ALA A 31 -32.00 24.57 12.85
C ALA A 31 -32.99 25.75 12.96
N ALA A 32 -33.02 26.56 11.90
CA ALA A 32 -34.16 27.39 11.54
C ALA A 32 -34.36 27.27 10.03
N ALA A 33 -35.53 26.75 9.65
CA ALA A 33 -36.07 26.87 8.30
C ALA A 33 -36.68 28.26 8.15
N ALA A 34 -36.41 28.94 7.04
CA ALA A 34 -37.16 30.10 6.58
C ALA A 34 -37.11 30.16 5.05
N ASP A 35 -38.30 30.01 4.49
CA ASP A 35 -38.89 30.73 3.36
C ASP A 35 -38.13 30.87 2.04
N GLY A 36 -38.79 30.37 1.00
CA GLY A 36 -38.39 30.46 -0.38
C GLY A 36 -38.40 31.89 -0.89
N GLU A 37 -37.23 32.32 -1.34
CA GLU A 37 -37.08 33.40 -2.30
C GLU A 37 -36.55 32.78 -3.59
N VAL A 38 -37.34 32.91 -4.66
CA VAL A 38 -36.98 32.44 -6.00
C VAL A 38 -35.89 33.36 -6.54
N CYS A 39 -34.67 32.85 -6.68
CA CYS A 39 -33.60 33.56 -7.38
C CYS A 39 -33.91 33.56 -8.88
N VAL A 40 -34.27 34.72 -9.45
CA VAL A 40 -34.62 34.90 -10.87
C VAL A 40 -33.38 35.22 -11.75
N ASP A 41 -32.17 34.87 -11.31
CA ASP A 41 -30.96 35.02 -12.15
C ASP A 41 -29.91 33.95 -11.87
N CYS A 42 -30.31 32.68 -11.93
CA CYS A 42 -29.37 31.56 -12.04
C CYS A 42 -29.02 31.33 -13.51
N ALA A 43 -27.96 31.97 -14.00
CA ALA A 43 -27.26 31.46 -15.17
C ALA A 43 -26.69 30.07 -14.80
N PRO A 44 -27.07 28.98 -15.49
CA PRO A 44 -26.45 27.70 -15.22
C PRO A 44 -24.96 27.82 -15.57
N THR A 45 -24.10 27.65 -14.56
CA THR A 45 -22.69 27.32 -14.81
C THR A 45 -22.70 26.14 -15.78
N PRO A 46 -21.93 26.17 -16.88
CA PRO A 46 -21.87 25.01 -17.76
C PRO A 46 -21.44 23.84 -16.88
N THR A 47 -22.38 22.90 -16.72
CA THR A 47 -22.06 21.56 -16.23
C THR A 47 -20.90 21.14 -17.11
N ALA A 48 -19.72 20.99 -16.50
CA ALA A 48 -18.63 20.31 -17.15
C ALA A 48 -19.18 18.91 -17.40
N THR A 49 -19.73 18.70 -18.59
CA THR A 49 -19.96 17.40 -19.15
C THR A 49 -18.58 16.76 -19.11
N ALA A 50 -18.35 15.95 -18.08
CA ALA A 50 -17.32 14.95 -18.16
C ALA A 50 -17.70 14.18 -19.41
N THR A 51 -16.99 14.46 -20.50
CA THR A 51 -17.08 13.66 -21.71
C THR A 51 -16.69 12.28 -21.25
N GLU A 52 -17.70 11.46 -21.00
CA GLU A 52 -17.56 10.02 -20.85
C GLU A 52 -16.93 9.58 -22.16
N GLN A 53 -15.60 9.42 -22.14
CA GLN A 53 -14.87 8.99 -23.30
C GLN A 53 -15.44 7.62 -23.66
N PRO A 54 -15.84 7.41 -24.92
CA PRO A 54 -16.35 6.13 -25.33
C PRO A 54 -15.22 5.13 -25.13
N VAL A 55 -15.39 4.18 -24.22
CA VAL A 55 -14.50 3.02 -24.11
C VAL A 55 -14.86 2.10 -25.28
N ALA A 56 -14.49 2.55 -26.48
CA ALA A 56 -14.62 1.79 -27.68
C ALA A 56 -13.55 0.69 -27.64
N SER A 57 -14.03 -0.55 -27.66
CA SER A 57 -13.27 -1.78 -27.88
C SER A 57 -12.59 -1.75 -29.27
N ALA A 58 -11.62 -0.87 -29.46
CA ALA A 58 -10.64 -1.01 -30.54
C ALA A 58 -9.57 -2.01 -30.06
N ALA A 59 -9.28 -3.02 -30.87
CA ALA A 59 -8.21 -3.96 -30.58
C ALA A 59 -6.87 -3.21 -30.44
N GLU A 60 -6.08 -3.53 -29.41
CA GLU A 60 -4.75 -2.95 -29.23
C GLU A 60 -3.84 -3.32 -30.41
N ASP A 61 -3.18 -2.34 -31.02
CA ASP A 61 -2.16 -2.54 -32.04
C ASP A 61 -0.78 -2.45 -31.37
N PRO A 62 0.03 -3.53 -31.35
CA PRO A 62 1.35 -3.54 -30.71
C PRO A 62 2.35 -2.53 -31.31
N LEU A 63 2.08 -1.99 -32.50
CA LEU A 63 2.93 -1.00 -33.17
C LEU A 63 2.42 0.44 -33.00
N ASP A 64 1.21 0.64 -32.47
CA ASP A 64 0.65 1.97 -32.21
C ASP A 64 0.42 2.23 -30.71
N ALA A 65 1.30 3.04 -30.13
CA ALA A 65 1.25 3.40 -28.72
C ALA A 65 0.00 4.18 -28.31
N GLN A 66 -0.73 4.79 -29.25
CA GLN A 66 -1.99 5.48 -28.94
C GLN A 66 -3.13 4.50 -28.62
N THR A 67 -2.98 3.23 -28.99
CA THR A 67 -3.97 2.19 -28.71
C THR A 67 -3.76 1.51 -27.36
N PHE A 68 -2.64 1.74 -26.68
CA PHE A 68 -2.30 1.04 -25.43
C PHE A 68 -3.20 1.47 -24.28
N ILE A 69 -3.76 0.49 -23.58
CA ILE A 69 -4.53 0.73 -22.36
C ILE A 69 -3.58 0.66 -21.15
N PRO A 70 -3.38 1.75 -20.39
CA PRO A 70 -2.49 1.73 -19.24
C PRO A 70 -3.05 0.80 -18.15
N PRO A 71 -2.22 -0.05 -17.52
CA PRO A 71 -2.67 -1.01 -16.52
C PRO A 71 -3.13 -0.36 -15.21
N LEU A 72 -2.81 0.93 -15.01
CA LEU A 72 -3.19 1.73 -13.84
C LEU A 72 -3.74 3.07 -14.31
N THR A 73 -4.93 3.44 -13.83
CA THR A 73 -5.56 4.75 -14.10
C THR A 73 -5.28 5.74 -12.97
N LEU A 74 -5.18 7.04 -13.28
CA LEU A 74 -4.77 8.10 -12.34
C LEU A 74 -5.89 8.60 -11.39
N SER A 75 -7.11 8.06 -11.46
CA SER A 75 -8.26 8.46 -10.63
C SER A 75 -8.44 7.52 -9.43
N PRO A 76 -8.91 8.03 -8.28
CA PRO A 76 -8.30 7.82 -6.96
C PRO A 76 -7.68 6.42 -6.84
N LEU A 77 -6.34 6.35 -6.85
CA LEU A 77 -5.49 5.15 -6.87
C LEU A 77 -6.22 3.81 -6.55
N HIS A 78 -6.99 3.30 -7.50
CA HIS A 78 -7.57 1.96 -7.45
C HIS A 78 -6.50 0.98 -7.87
N LEU A 79 -5.55 0.71 -6.97
CA LEU A 79 -4.53 -0.29 -7.22
C LEU A 79 -5.16 -1.69 -7.27
N PRO A 80 -4.69 -2.57 -8.16
CA PRO A 80 -5.25 -3.90 -8.31
C PRO A 80 -5.01 -4.72 -7.04
N THR A 81 -6.09 -5.14 -6.38
CA THR A 81 -6.03 -6.03 -5.22
C THR A 81 -6.29 -7.47 -5.65
N PRO A 82 -5.60 -8.49 -5.09
CA PRO A 82 -4.70 -8.41 -3.95
C PRO A 82 -3.34 -7.78 -4.30
N LEU A 83 -2.89 -6.79 -3.51
CA LEU A 83 -1.62 -6.09 -3.73
C LEU A 83 -0.63 -6.44 -2.62
N VAL A 84 0.59 -6.83 -2.99
CA VAL A 84 1.68 -7.00 -2.03
C VAL A 84 2.59 -5.78 -2.04
N THR A 85 2.96 -5.26 -0.87
CA THR A 85 3.99 -4.21 -0.78
C THR A 85 5.20 -4.71 0.00
N ILE A 86 6.41 -4.47 -0.52
CA ILE A 86 7.67 -4.86 0.12
C ILE A 86 8.46 -3.61 0.48
N GLU A 87 8.66 -3.36 1.78
CA GLU A 87 9.58 -2.33 2.25
C GLU A 87 11.04 -2.80 2.04
N PHE A 88 11.80 -2.01 1.28
CA PHE A 88 12.96 -2.47 0.50
C PHE A 88 14.22 -2.84 1.30
N GLY A 89 14.86 -3.91 0.84
CA GLY A 89 16.26 -4.29 1.00
C GLY A 89 16.70 -5.13 -0.22
N LEU A 90 18.00 -5.42 -0.42
CA LEU A 90 18.53 -6.08 -1.65
C LEU A 90 17.79 -7.36 -2.11
N ARG A 91 17.09 -8.05 -1.20
CA ARG A 91 16.32 -9.28 -1.50
C ARG A 91 14.90 -9.02 -2.03
N ALA A 92 14.43 -7.79 -2.02
CA ALA A 92 13.05 -7.45 -2.35
C ALA A 92 12.69 -7.82 -3.81
N ASN A 93 13.61 -7.56 -4.76
CA ASN A 93 13.41 -7.91 -6.18
C ASN A 93 13.23 -9.42 -6.39
N TRP A 94 14.07 -10.23 -5.74
CA TRP A 94 13.95 -11.68 -5.80
C TRP A 94 12.61 -12.15 -5.21
N MET A 95 12.23 -11.64 -4.05
CA MET A 95 10.93 -11.97 -3.44
C MET A 95 9.75 -11.56 -4.32
N GLN A 96 9.81 -10.40 -4.97
CA GLN A 96 8.80 -9.97 -5.93
C GLN A 96 8.64 -10.98 -7.07
N GLN A 97 9.74 -11.44 -7.68
CA GLN A 97 9.70 -12.41 -8.78
C GLN A 97 9.12 -13.75 -8.33
N GLU A 98 9.49 -14.21 -7.13
CA GLU A 98 8.93 -15.41 -6.51
C GLU A 98 7.42 -15.31 -6.33
N LEU A 99 6.91 -14.16 -5.90
CA LEU A 99 5.48 -13.95 -5.67
C LEU A 99 4.69 -13.82 -6.98
N LEU A 100 5.18 -13.02 -7.92
CA LEU A 100 4.52 -12.83 -9.22
C LEU A 100 4.42 -14.12 -10.02
N SER A 101 5.47 -14.95 -10.02
CA SER A 101 5.45 -16.25 -10.68
C SER A 101 4.52 -17.26 -9.98
N THR A 102 4.55 -17.31 -8.64
CA THR A 102 3.73 -18.25 -7.87
C THR A 102 2.23 -17.92 -7.95
N PHE A 103 1.89 -16.63 -7.91
CA PHE A 103 0.52 -16.14 -7.89
C PHE A 103 0.09 -15.54 -9.23
N ALA A 104 0.66 -16.02 -10.34
CA ALA A 104 0.14 -15.72 -11.66
C ALA A 104 -1.35 -16.13 -11.74
N PRO A 105 -2.20 -15.34 -12.42
CA PRO A 105 -3.60 -15.70 -12.63
C PRO A 105 -3.69 -16.98 -13.48
N THR A 106 -4.59 -17.87 -13.09
CA THR A 106 -4.91 -19.10 -13.84
C THR A 106 -6.42 -19.16 -14.11
N SER A 107 -6.87 -20.15 -14.90
CA SER A 107 -8.32 -20.38 -15.11
C SER A 107 -9.08 -20.62 -13.80
N ASP A 108 -8.39 -21.19 -12.80
CA ASP A 108 -9.03 -21.74 -11.60
C ASP A 108 -8.80 -20.87 -10.35
N SER A 109 -7.93 -19.85 -10.42
CA SER A 109 -7.64 -18.97 -9.29
C SER A 109 -7.26 -17.57 -9.76
N ALA A 110 -7.86 -16.58 -9.10
CA ALA A 110 -7.35 -15.21 -9.14
C ALA A 110 -5.90 -15.16 -8.64
N GLY A 111 -5.08 -14.34 -9.31
CA GLY A 111 -3.69 -14.06 -8.94
C GLY A 111 -3.57 -12.83 -8.03
N ILE A 112 -2.34 -12.46 -7.70
CA ILE A 112 -2.10 -11.13 -7.14
C ILE A 112 -2.17 -10.07 -8.24
N GLY A 113 -2.73 -8.91 -7.93
CA GLY A 113 -2.82 -7.77 -8.84
C GLY A 113 -1.47 -7.09 -9.07
N GLY A 114 -0.54 -7.21 -8.12
CA GLY A 114 0.82 -6.73 -8.29
C GLY A 114 1.66 -6.84 -7.03
N VAL A 115 2.93 -6.45 -7.18
CA VAL A 115 3.88 -6.28 -6.08
C VAL A 115 4.51 -4.89 -6.21
N LEU A 116 4.38 -4.08 -5.18
CA LEU A 116 4.98 -2.74 -5.10
C LEU A 116 6.22 -2.77 -4.21
N LEU A 117 7.35 -2.32 -4.73
CA LEU A 117 8.56 -2.10 -3.93
C LEU A 117 8.57 -0.67 -3.40
N VAL A 118 8.64 -0.54 -2.09
CA VAL A 118 8.64 0.76 -1.42
C VAL A 118 10.04 1.00 -0.84
N PRO A 119 10.83 1.93 -1.42
CA PRO A 119 12.09 2.33 -0.82
C PRO A 119 11.79 3.06 0.49
N ASN A 120 12.22 2.49 1.62
CA ASN A 120 12.10 3.16 2.91
C ASN A 120 13.50 3.40 3.50
N ALA A 121 14.07 4.55 3.16
CA ALA A 121 15.43 4.95 3.48
C ALA A 121 15.54 5.83 4.75
N ARG A 122 14.56 5.80 5.65
CA ARG A 122 14.67 6.54 6.92
C ARG A 122 15.77 5.92 7.78
N THR A 123 16.62 6.73 8.40
CA THR A 123 17.80 6.29 9.17
C THR A 123 17.44 5.42 10.38
N GLU A 124 16.33 5.71 11.04
CA GLU A 124 15.73 4.89 12.11
C GLU A 124 15.16 3.53 11.62
N ALA A 125 15.00 3.38 10.30
CA ALA A 125 14.48 2.20 9.63
C ALA A 125 15.58 1.29 9.05
N ALA A 126 16.86 1.46 9.42
CA ALA A 126 17.95 0.65 8.90
C ALA A 126 17.66 -0.86 9.02
N GLY A 127 17.90 -1.59 7.91
CA GLY A 127 17.68 -3.04 7.82
C GLY A 127 16.21 -3.46 7.89
N ARG A 128 15.27 -2.57 7.54
CA ARG A 128 13.84 -2.89 7.41
C ARG A 128 13.62 -3.80 6.21
N PHE A 129 12.80 -4.82 6.43
CA PHE A 129 12.27 -5.69 5.39
C PHE A 129 10.91 -6.16 5.86
N ARG A 130 9.85 -5.61 5.27
CA ARG A 130 8.46 -5.93 5.64
C ARG A 130 7.68 -6.25 4.40
N VAL A 131 6.82 -7.26 4.51
CA VAL A 131 5.88 -7.61 3.45
C VAL A 131 4.48 -7.38 3.99
N TYR A 132 3.70 -6.55 3.30
CA TYR A 132 2.29 -6.36 3.58
C TYR A 132 1.44 -6.89 2.44
N LEU A 133 0.23 -7.34 2.77
CA LEU A 133 -0.82 -7.70 1.83
C LEU A 133 -1.99 -6.74 2.01
N ILE A 134 -2.42 -6.12 0.92
CA ILE A 134 -3.64 -5.33 0.83
C ILE A 134 -4.66 -6.17 0.07
N HIS A 135 -5.70 -6.60 0.77
CA HIS A 135 -6.76 -7.45 0.21
C HIS A 135 -8.08 -7.13 0.92
N GLN A 136 -9.19 -7.08 0.17
CA GLN A 136 -10.54 -6.82 0.70
C GLN A 136 -10.62 -5.54 1.57
N GLY A 137 -9.95 -4.47 1.13
CA GLY A 137 -9.94 -3.19 1.85
C GLY A 137 -9.12 -3.15 3.15
N ALA A 138 -8.43 -4.24 3.51
CA ALA A 138 -7.60 -4.31 4.70
C ALA A 138 -6.12 -4.50 4.36
N GLN A 139 -5.25 -3.89 5.17
CA GLN A 139 -3.80 -4.09 5.12
C GLN A 139 -3.34 -5.03 6.24
N ARG A 140 -2.64 -6.10 5.89
CA ARG A 140 -2.10 -7.09 6.83
C ARG A 140 -0.58 -7.17 6.71
N LEU A 141 0.13 -7.13 7.83
CA LEU A 141 1.56 -7.45 7.88
C LEU A 141 1.74 -8.98 7.75
N ILE A 142 2.42 -9.42 6.71
CA ILE A 142 2.72 -10.84 6.46
C ILE A 142 3.96 -11.26 7.25
N VAL A 143 5.01 -10.44 7.17
CA VAL A 143 6.29 -10.69 7.84
C VAL A 143 7.10 -9.42 8.03
N ASP A 144 7.88 -9.38 9.12
CA ASP A 144 8.85 -8.31 9.42
C ASP A 144 10.17 -8.93 9.85
N ARG A 145 11.27 -8.56 9.20
CA ARG A 145 12.60 -9.12 9.49
C ARG A 145 13.04 -8.97 10.94
N LYS A 146 12.78 -7.81 11.57
CA LYS A 146 13.19 -7.53 12.95
C LYS A 146 12.32 -8.30 13.95
N VAL A 147 11.01 -8.36 13.72
CA VAL A 147 10.06 -9.10 14.59
C VAL A 147 10.28 -10.61 14.47
N ASN A 148 10.54 -11.11 13.27
CA ASN A 148 10.73 -12.53 13.01
C ASN A 148 12.19 -13.00 13.21
N GLY A 149 13.09 -12.15 13.68
CA GLY A 149 14.47 -12.52 14.02
C GLY A 149 15.37 -12.88 12.83
N GLY A 150 15.01 -12.47 11.61
CA GLY A 150 15.76 -12.85 10.41
C GLY A 150 15.01 -12.58 9.12
N PHE A 151 15.64 -12.94 7.99
CA PHE A 151 14.94 -12.92 6.71
C PHE A 151 13.91 -14.04 6.67
N PRO A 152 12.71 -13.77 6.13
CA PRO A 152 11.68 -14.80 6.05
C PRO A 152 12.04 -15.86 5.02
N ASP A 153 11.63 -17.11 5.31
CA ASP A 153 11.60 -18.16 4.30
C ASP A 153 10.51 -17.81 3.28
N VAL A 154 10.86 -17.81 1.99
CA VAL A 154 9.92 -17.50 0.90
C VAL A 154 8.70 -18.42 0.93
N LYS A 155 8.90 -19.68 1.34
CA LYS A 155 7.83 -20.65 1.49
C LYS A 155 6.75 -20.17 2.46
N VAL A 156 7.17 -19.66 3.61
CA VAL A 156 6.26 -19.12 4.65
C VAL A 156 5.54 -17.88 4.14
N VAL A 157 6.22 -17.01 3.39
CA VAL A 157 5.59 -15.83 2.80
C VAL A 157 4.52 -16.22 1.79
N LYS A 158 4.81 -17.17 0.90
CA LYS A 158 3.87 -17.70 -0.09
C LYS A 158 2.65 -18.34 0.60
N GLN A 159 2.86 -19.20 1.58
CA GLN A 159 1.77 -19.83 2.35
C GLN A 159 0.86 -18.78 2.99
N LYS A 160 1.42 -17.81 3.74
CA LYS A 160 0.63 -16.76 4.41
C LYS A 160 -0.17 -15.90 3.44
N ILE A 161 0.38 -15.61 2.26
CA ILE A 161 -0.33 -14.87 1.22
C ILE A 161 -1.46 -15.73 0.64
N ARG A 162 -1.19 -16.99 0.31
CA ARG A 162 -2.18 -17.96 -0.20
C ARG A 162 -3.35 -18.14 0.76
N ASP A 163 -3.07 -18.34 2.04
CA ASP A 163 -4.07 -18.48 3.09
C ASP A 163 -4.99 -17.25 3.22
N ALA A 164 -4.53 -16.08 2.75
CA ALA A 164 -5.28 -14.83 2.80
C ALA A 164 -6.04 -14.51 1.50
N ILE A 165 -5.57 -14.98 0.33
CA ILE A 165 -6.17 -14.62 -0.97
C ILE A 165 -6.91 -15.78 -1.65
N SER A 166 -6.43 -17.01 -1.49
CA SER A 166 -6.97 -18.20 -2.16
C SER A 166 -6.59 -19.45 -1.36
N PRO A 167 -7.27 -19.73 -0.23
CA PRO A 167 -6.89 -20.79 0.69
C PRO A 167 -6.84 -22.19 0.06
N SER A 168 -7.65 -22.41 -0.98
CA SER A 168 -7.76 -23.67 -1.73
C SER A 168 -6.71 -23.84 -2.82
N ARG A 169 -5.87 -22.83 -3.12
CA ARG A 169 -4.82 -22.92 -4.13
C ARG A 169 -3.67 -23.78 -3.62
N ASP A 170 -3.35 -24.85 -4.35
CA ASP A 170 -2.16 -25.67 -4.09
C ASP A 170 -0.88 -24.93 -4.53
N LEU A 171 0.09 -24.82 -3.62
CA LEU A 171 1.41 -24.25 -3.90
C LEU A 171 2.49 -25.33 -4.12
N GLY A 172 2.10 -26.60 -4.25
CA GLY A 172 2.95 -27.74 -4.52
C GLY A 172 4.02 -27.91 -3.44
N HIS A 173 5.30 -27.76 -3.81
CA HIS A 173 6.42 -27.88 -2.87
C HIS A 173 6.39 -26.86 -1.73
N SER A 174 5.69 -25.74 -1.92
CA SER A 174 5.59 -24.73 -0.86
C SER A 174 4.62 -25.14 0.24
N ASP A 175 3.70 -26.10 0.02
CA ASP A 175 2.73 -26.53 1.04
C ASP A 175 3.18 -27.75 1.85
N LYS A 176 4.16 -28.50 1.34
CA LYS A 176 4.75 -29.64 2.06
C LYS A 176 5.50 -29.15 3.30
N PRO A 177 5.65 -29.93 4.38
CA PRO A 177 6.58 -29.60 5.47
C PRO A 177 8.02 -29.47 4.95
N LYS A 178 8.89 -28.77 5.71
CA LYS A 178 10.33 -28.80 5.44
C LYS A 178 10.84 -30.12 6.02
N GLU A 179 11.38 -31.00 5.17
CA GLU A 179 12.07 -32.22 5.61
C GLU A 179 13.35 -31.87 6.39
#